data_AF-A0A2T2U4Z5-F1
#
_entry.id   AF-A0A2T2U4Z5-F1
#
_cell.length_a   1.000
_cell.length_b   1.000
_cell.length_c   1.000
_cell.angle_alpha   90.00
_cell.angle_beta   90.00
_cell.angle_gamma   90.00
#
_symmetry.space_group_name_H-M   'P 1'
#
loop_
_entity.id
_entity.type
_entity.pdbx_description
1 polymer ?
#
loop_
_entity_poly.entity_id
_entity_poly.type
_entity_poly.pdbx_seq_one_letter_code
_entity_poly.pdbx_strand_id
1 'polypeptide(L)'
;MKGFMLELFTRHLIAETLLYDQELDVLGCLSLVDAERGRERYVAAFAPEHGAFVVEEATAWEDEVPEENAVGYALATETRERSRHDVPEEAAEVLVMLATQHSLLPSFTLLEGEESF
;
A
#
# COMPACT_ATOMS: atom_id res chain seq x y z
N MET A 1 9.20 -29.21 -14.74
CA MET A 1 7.95 -28.42 -14.84
C MET A 1 7.91 -27.53 -13.62
N LYS A 2 8.11 -26.21 -13.76
CA LYS A 2 7.91 -25.29 -12.63
C LYS A 2 6.39 -25.18 -12.44
N GLY A 3 5.88 -25.76 -11.35
CA GLY A 3 4.48 -25.64 -10.98
C GLY A 3 4.13 -24.20 -10.63
N PHE A 4 2.84 -23.88 -10.64
CA PHE A 4 2.36 -22.60 -10.12
C PHE A 4 2.78 -22.43 -8.66
N MET A 5 3.42 -21.31 -8.34
CA MET A 5 3.83 -20.94 -6.99
C MET A 5 3.02 -19.73 -6.57
N LEU A 6 1.94 -19.96 -5.82
CA LEU A 6 1.01 -18.91 -5.39
C LEU A 6 1.73 -17.76 -4.69
N GLU A 7 2.64 -18.08 -3.78
CA GLU A 7 3.40 -17.08 -3.02
C GLU A 7 4.26 -16.19 -3.93
N LEU A 8 4.97 -16.79 -4.89
CA LEU A 8 5.79 -16.04 -5.85
C LEU A 8 4.90 -15.18 -6.76
N PHE A 9 3.76 -15.72 -7.19
CA PHE A 9 2.79 -14.99 -8.00
C PHE A 9 2.22 -13.78 -7.25
N THR A 10 1.83 -13.96 -5.98
CA THR A 10 1.31 -12.88 -5.12
C THR A 10 2.36 -11.80 -4.86
N ARG A 11 3.60 -12.18 -4.53
CA ARG A 11 4.70 -11.22 -4.31
C ARG A 11 4.97 -10.38 -5.56
N HIS A 12 5.03 -11.00 -6.74
CA HIS A 12 5.20 -10.28 -7.99
C HIS A 12 4.03 -9.33 -8.27
N LEU A 13 2.79 -9.80 -8.09
CA LEU A 13 1.63 -8.94 -8.33
C LEU A 13 1.63 -7.72 -7.40
N ILE A 14 2.02 -7.89 -6.13
CA ILE A 14 2.15 -6.77 -5.19
C ILE A 14 3.29 -5.84 -5.60
N ALA A 15 4.47 -6.38 -5.97
CA ALA A 15 5.58 -5.56 -6.41
C ALA A 15 5.21 -4.67 -7.61
N GLU A 16 4.45 -5.20 -8.57
CA GLU A 16 3.96 -4.44 -9.75
C GLU A 16 2.95 -3.34 -9.38
N THR A 17 2.29 -3.42 -8.21
CA THR A 17 1.43 -2.32 -7.73
C THR A 17 2.22 -1.16 -7.12
N LEU A 18 3.44 -1.40 -6.66
CA LEU A 18 4.32 -0.37 -6.09
C LEU A 18 5.10 0.28 -7.23
N LEU A 19 4.39 1.06 -8.05
CA LEU A 19 4.97 1.76 -9.21
C LEU A 19 5.05 3.27 -8.95
N TYR A 20 5.95 3.92 -9.67
CA TYR A 20 5.97 5.37 -9.81
C TYR A 20 6.26 5.73 -11.26
N ASP A 21 5.34 6.46 -11.87
CA ASP A 21 5.52 7.06 -13.18
C ASP A 21 5.81 8.54 -13.01
N GLN A 22 7.07 8.92 -13.24
CA GLN A 22 7.52 10.30 -13.10
C GLN A 22 6.97 11.22 -14.20
N GLU A 23 6.66 10.70 -15.38
CA GLU A 23 6.14 11.54 -16.49
C GLU A 23 4.68 11.93 -16.24
N LEU A 24 3.91 11.01 -15.64
CA LEU A 24 2.51 11.22 -15.31
C LEU A 24 2.28 11.72 -13.88
N ASP A 25 3.33 11.76 -13.06
CA ASP A 25 3.27 12.02 -11.61
C ASP A 25 2.23 11.14 -10.91
N VAL A 26 2.24 9.85 -11.25
CA VAL A 26 1.32 8.85 -10.69
C VAL A 26 2.10 7.83 -9.91
N LEU A 27 1.64 7.52 -8.70
CA LEU A 27 2.19 6.43 -7.90
C LEU A 27 1.11 5.41 -7.55
N GLY A 28 1.53 4.14 -7.53
CA GLY A 28 0.73 3.05 -7.06
C GLY A 28 0.90 2.87 -5.55
N CYS A 29 -0.23 2.75 -4.86
CA CYS A 29 -0.30 2.59 -3.44
C CYS A 29 -1.05 1.29 -3.10
N LEU A 30 -0.47 0.47 -2.20
CA LEU A 30 -1.12 -0.70 -1.66
C LEU A 30 -1.41 -0.52 -0.16
N SER A 31 -2.70 -0.51 0.16
CA SER A 31 -3.23 -0.48 1.51
C SER A 31 -3.52 -1.89 2.02
N LEU A 32 -3.20 -2.15 3.28
CA LEU A 32 -3.65 -3.34 4.01
C LEU A 32 -4.73 -2.94 5.01
N VAL A 33 -5.94 -3.46 4.80
CA VAL A 33 -7.16 -3.03 5.47
C VAL A 33 -7.57 -4.01 6.56
N ASP A 34 -7.83 -3.48 7.75
CA ASP A 34 -8.47 -4.20 8.86
C ASP A 34 -9.98 -4.13 8.64
N ALA A 35 -10.53 -5.15 7.98
CA ALA A 35 -11.94 -5.20 7.61
C ALA A 35 -12.89 -5.26 8.82
N GLU A 36 -12.44 -5.81 9.96
CA GLU A 36 -13.24 -5.83 11.18
C GLU A 36 -13.41 -4.43 11.77
N ARG A 37 -12.40 -3.58 11.59
CA ARG A 37 -12.41 -2.19 12.07
C ARG A 37 -12.76 -1.18 10.98
N GLY A 38 -12.92 -1.62 9.74
CA GLY A 38 -13.23 -0.77 8.59
C GLY A 38 -12.19 0.32 8.34
N ARG A 39 -10.89 0.02 8.49
CA ARG A 39 -9.83 1.03 8.36
C ARG A 39 -8.52 0.48 7.80
N GLU A 40 -7.76 1.33 7.12
CA GLU A 40 -6.41 1.04 6.69
C GLU A 40 -5.51 0.77 7.89
N ARG A 41 -4.57 -0.18 7.81
CA ARG A 41 -3.63 -0.46 8.90
C ARG A 41 -2.19 -0.23 8.49
N TYR A 42 -1.88 -0.59 7.25
CA TYR A 42 -0.59 -0.30 6.64
C TYR A 42 -0.83 0.25 5.25
N VAL A 43 0.08 1.10 4.82
CA VAL A 43 0.10 1.67 3.47
C VAL A 43 1.51 1.55 2.93
N ALA A 44 1.64 1.25 1.64
CA ALA A 44 2.94 1.15 0.97
C ALA A 44 2.91 1.80 -0.40
N ALA A 45 3.95 2.57 -0.68
CA ALA A 45 4.12 3.30 -1.92
C ALA A 45 5.61 3.57 -2.19
N PHE A 46 5.92 4.03 -3.38
CA PHE A 46 7.21 4.64 -3.67
C PHE A 46 7.23 6.08 -3.13
N ALA A 47 8.31 6.46 -2.44
CA ALA A 47 8.56 7.80 -1.93
C ALA A 47 9.61 8.50 -2.80
N PRO A 48 9.24 9.38 -3.76
CA PRO A 48 10.16 9.99 -4.72
C PRO A 48 11.28 10.80 -4.08
N GLU A 49 11.00 11.52 -2.99
CA GLU A 49 11.96 12.30 -2.21
C GLU A 49 13.07 11.45 -1.58
N HIS A 50 12.83 10.15 -1.50
CA HIS A 50 13.71 9.16 -0.90
C HIS A 50 14.26 8.15 -1.90
N GLY A 51 13.67 8.08 -3.10
CA GLY A 51 14.03 7.10 -4.13
C GLY A 51 13.85 5.65 -3.66
N ALA A 52 12.87 5.39 -2.78
CA ALA A 52 12.71 4.11 -2.09
C ALA A 52 11.23 3.75 -1.88
N PHE A 53 10.96 2.46 -1.69
CA PHE A 53 9.65 1.95 -1.31
C PHE A 53 9.50 2.00 0.21
N VAL A 54 8.42 2.60 0.69
CA VAL A 54 8.17 2.77 2.11
C VAL A 54 6.91 1.97 2.47
N VAL A 55 6.97 1.28 3.60
CA VAL A 55 5.79 0.69 4.25
C VAL A 55 5.59 1.44 5.56
N GLU A 56 4.39 1.97 5.74
CA GLU A 56 4.03 2.75 6.91
C GLU A 56 2.89 2.09 7.69
N GLU A 57 2.88 2.34 8.99
CA GLU A 57 1.82 1.89 9.91
C GLU A 57 0.95 3.07 10.31
N ALA A 58 -0.36 2.94 10.14
CA ALA A 58 -1.31 3.96 10.54
C ALA A 58 -1.31 4.15 12.07
N THR A 59 -1.20 5.40 12.51
CA THR A 59 -1.29 5.80 13.92
C THR A 59 -2.55 6.58 14.24
N ALA A 60 -3.17 7.19 13.23
CA ALA A 60 -4.47 7.84 13.29
C ALA A 60 -5.27 7.59 12.00
N TRP A 61 -6.58 7.78 12.07
CA TRP A 61 -7.53 7.52 10.97
C TRP A 61 -8.49 8.67 10.80
N GLU A 62 -9.13 8.75 9.63
CA GLU A 62 -10.31 9.58 9.43
C GLU A 62 -11.41 9.18 10.44
N ASP A 63 -12.13 10.19 10.96
CA ASP A 63 -13.19 9.99 11.97
C ASP A 63 -14.43 9.29 11.39
N GLU A 64 -14.68 9.46 10.08
CA GLU A 64 -15.78 8.85 9.34
C GLU A 64 -15.23 8.29 8.03
N VAL A 65 -15.77 7.16 7.57
CA VAL A 65 -15.53 6.64 6.21
C VAL A 65 -16.32 7.53 5.26
N PRO A 66 -15.69 8.39 4.46
CA PRO A 66 -16.44 9.30 3.61
C PRO A 66 -17.24 8.50 2.59
N GLU A 67 -18.54 8.79 2.43
CA GLU A 67 -19.36 8.15 1.39
C GLU A 67 -18.80 8.39 -0.02
N GLU A 68 -17.97 9.43 -0.16
CA GLU A 68 -17.29 9.84 -1.39
C GLU A 68 -15.96 9.10 -1.62
N ASN A 69 -15.35 8.52 -0.58
CA ASN A 69 -14.12 7.74 -0.73
C ASN A 69 -14.50 6.36 -1.27
N ALA A 70 -14.23 6.13 -2.56
CA ALA A 70 -14.54 4.89 -3.28
C ALA A 70 -13.98 3.60 -2.64
N VAL A 71 -13.14 3.74 -1.60
CA VAL A 71 -12.36 2.66 -0.98
C VAL A 71 -13.09 1.96 0.18
N GLY A 72 -14.16 2.53 0.74
CA GLY A 72 -15.05 1.84 1.68
C GLY A 72 -14.46 1.51 3.07
N TYR A 73 -13.35 2.16 3.44
CA TYR A 73 -12.71 2.09 4.77
C TYR A 73 -12.08 3.44 5.11
N ALA A 74 -11.84 3.71 6.40
CA ALA A 74 -11.20 4.93 6.86
C ALA A 74 -9.70 4.92 6.53
N LEU A 75 -9.22 5.97 5.87
CA LEU A 75 -7.81 6.12 5.49
C LEU A 75 -6.97 6.55 6.70
N ALA A 76 -5.66 6.27 6.66
CA ALA A 76 -4.74 6.78 7.65
C ALA A 76 -4.55 8.30 7.47
N THR A 77 -4.67 9.06 8.56
CA THR A 77 -4.39 10.51 8.60
C THR A 77 -3.01 10.80 9.17
N GLU A 78 -2.47 9.87 9.95
CA GLU A 78 -1.10 9.89 10.45
C GLU A 78 -0.51 8.50 10.30
N THR A 79 0.74 8.44 9.88
CA THR A 79 1.50 7.22 9.71
C THR A 79 2.86 7.31 10.38
N ARG A 80 3.47 6.14 10.60
CA ARG A 80 4.87 6.01 11.00
C ARG A 80 5.56 5.04 10.06
N GLU A 81 6.72 5.44 9.53
CA GLU A 81 7.58 4.54 8.75
C GLU A 81 7.89 3.27 9.57
N ARG A 82 7.54 2.12 8.98
CA ARG A 82 7.83 0.80 9.55
C ARG A 82 9.08 0.22 8.93
N SER A 83 9.22 0.37 7.62
CA SER A 83 10.35 -0.14 6.85
C SER A 83 10.50 0.59 5.53
N ARG A 84 11.73 0.59 5.00
CA ARG A 84 12.11 1.20 3.74
C ARG A 84 12.97 0.22 2.94
N HIS A 85 12.76 0.15 1.63
CA HIS A 85 13.36 -0.84 0.74
C HIS A 85 13.77 -0.22 -0.60
N ASP A 86 14.84 -0.73 -1.19
CA ASP A 86 15.37 -0.23 -2.45
C ASP A 86 14.64 -0.81 -3.67
N VAL A 87 14.02 -1.98 -3.51
CA VAL A 87 13.30 -2.70 -4.57
C VAL A 87 11.88 -3.09 -4.12
N PRO A 88 10.90 -3.10 -5.03
CA PRO A 88 9.50 -3.33 -4.66
C PRO A 88 9.25 -4.76 -4.16
N GLU A 89 10.06 -5.74 -4.55
CA GLU A 89 9.93 -7.13 -4.10
C GLU A 89 10.15 -7.29 -2.59
N GLU A 90 11.04 -6.48 -2.00
CA GLU A 90 11.30 -6.49 -0.55
C GLU A 90 10.12 -5.89 0.21
N ALA A 91 9.55 -4.79 -0.28
CA ALA A 91 8.31 -4.23 0.25
C ALA A 91 7.13 -5.21 0.11
N ALA A 92 7.03 -5.90 -1.03
CA ALA A 92 6.01 -6.92 -1.26
C ALA A 92 6.10 -8.09 -0.27
N GLU A 93 7.31 -8.54 0.08
CA GLU A 93 7.51 -9.57 1.10
C GLU A 93 7.01 -9.10 2.47
N VAL A 94 7.30 -7.86 2.85
CA VAL A 94 6.78 -7.26 4.10
C VAL A 94 5.25 -7.19 4.08
N LEU A 95 4.64 -6.77 2.97
CA LEU A 95 3.19 -6.66 2.84
C LEU A 95 2.49 -8.02 2.96
N VAL A 96 3.02 -9.07 2.32
CA VAL A 96 2.49 -10.44 2.44
C VAL A 96 2.59 -10.93 3.89
N MET A 97 3.72 -10.68 4.56
CA MET A 97 3.90 -11.02 5.97
C MET A 97 2.87 -10.30 6.85
N LEU A 98 2.69 -8.99 6.68
CA LEU A 98 1.76 -8.18 7.48
C LEU A 98 0.30 -8.58 7.25
N ALA A 99 -0.08 -8.78 5.99
CA ALA A 99 -1.42 -9.22 5.64
C ALA A 99 -1.75 -10.57 6.29
N THR A 100 -0.80 -11.51 6.26
CA THR A 100 -0.96 -12.84 6.87
C THR A 100 -1.00 -12.75 8.39
N GLN A 101 -0.09 -11.99 9.01
CA GLN A 101 0.01 -11.86 10.47
C GLN A 101 -1.24 -11.24 11.10
N HIS A 102 -1.88 -10.31 10.39
CA HIS A 102 -2.98 -9.51 10.91
C HIS A 102 -4.32 -9.78 10.23
N SER A 103 -4.39 -10.77 9.33
CA SER A 103 -5.58 -11.11 8.54
C SER A 103 -6.17 -9.90 7.78
N LEU A 104 -5.31 -9.12 7.12
CA LEU A 104 -5.70 -7.88 6.44
C LEU A 104 -6.03 -8.13 4.97
N LEU A 105 -6.93 -7.32 4.43
CA LEU A 105 -7.28 -7.34 3.01
C LEU A 105 -6.40 -6.37 2.22
N PRO A 106 -5.88 -6.75 1.04
CA PRO A 106 -5.20 -5.81 0.18
C PRO A 106 -6.22 -4.91 -0.54
N SER A 107 -5.86 -3.63 -0.70
CA SER A 107 -6.57 -2.65 -1.52
C SER A 107 -5.53 -1.84 -2.28
N PHE A 108 -5.75 -1.65 -3.59
CA PHE A 108 -4.83 -0.91 -4.46
C PHE A 108 -5.48 0.39 -4.88
N THR A 109 -4.72 1.47 -4.89
CA THR A 109 -5.15 2.79 -5.34
C THR A 109 -4.03 3.46 -6.13
N LEU A 110 -4.38 4.16 -7.20
CA LEU A 110 -3.47 5.06 -7.90
C LEU A 110 -3.65 6.46 -7.31
N LEU A 111 -2.54 7.05 -6.88
CA LEU A 111 -2.50 8.44 -6.43
C LEU A 111 -1.83 9.26 -7.52
N GLU A 112 -2.55 10.26 -8.00
CA GLU A 112 -2.03 11.30 -8.88
C GLU A 112 -1.45 12.41 -8.00
N GLY A 113 -0.34 13.02 -8.41
CA GLY A 113 0.20 14.21 -7.75
C GLY A 113 -0.87 15.31 -7.66
N GLU A 114 -0.80 16.15 -6.62
CA GLU A 114 -1.77 17.23 -6.43
C GLU A 114 -1.87 18.08 -7.71
N GLU A 115 -3.04 18.07 -8.37
CA GLU A 115 -3.40 19.12 -9.32
C GLU A 115 -3.24 20.45 -8.57
N SER A 116 -2.20 21.20 -8.89
CA SER A 116 -2.07 22.59 -8.44
C SER A 116 -3.19 23.40 -9.08
N PHE A 117 -4.32 23.55 -8.38
CA PHE A 117 -5.37 24.50 -8.73
C PHE A 117 -4.96 25.95 -8.45
#